data_AF-A0A8H3HTU7-F1
#
_entry.id   AF-A0A8H3HTU7-F1
#
_cell.length_a   1.000
_cell.length_b   1.000
_cell.length_c   1.000
_cell.angle_alpha   90.00
_cell.angle_beta   90.00
_cell.angle_gamma   90.00
#
_symmetry.space_group_name_H-M   'P 1'
#
loop_
_entity.id
_entity.type
_entity.pdbx_description
1 polymer ?
#
loop_
_entity_poly.entity_id
_entity_poly.type
_entity_poly.pdbx_seq_one_letter_code
_entity_poly.pdbx_strand_id
1 'polypeptide(L)' 'MTASVLDCDVPVQEEEYDLPVRKFKVTDDKPHWFYCGQVGHCPAGMVFAVNPPKKGNTFKKFEKMARQTGEKW' A
#
# COMPACT_ATOMS: atom_id res chain seq x y z
N MET A 1 -19.07 -9.46 -23.49
CA MET A 1 -17.64 -9.65 -23.81
C MET A 1 -16.98 -8.28 -23.79
N THR A 2 -16.25 -7.94 -22.74
CA THR A 2 -15.23 -6.87 -22.76
C THR A 2 -14.32 -7.05 -21.55
N ALA A 3 -13.10 -7.48 -21.87
CA ALA A 3 -11.85 -7.34 -21.13
C ALA A 3 -11.87 -7.47 -19.59
N SER A 4 -11.57 -8.68 -19.12
CA SER A 4 -10.71 -8.86 -17.95
C SER A 4 -9.31 -8.37 -18.32
N VAL A 5 -9.10 -7.06 -18.25
CA VAL A 5 -7.78 -6.52 -17.95
C VAL A 5 -7.63 -6.64 -16.43
N LEU A 6 -6.59 -7.33 -15.99
CA LEU A 6 -6.10 -7.26 -14.63
C LEU A 6 -5.55 -5.83 -14.43
N ASP A 7 -6.44 -4.85 -14.31
CA ASP A 7 -6.09 -3.44 -14.16
C ASP A 7 -5.62 -3.19 -12.74
N CYS A 8 -4.34 -3.47 -12.51
CA CYS A 8 -3.64 -2.97 -11.34
C CYS A 8 -3.41 -1.44 -11.38
N ASP A 9 -3.83 -0.76 -12.45
CA ASP A 9 -3.53 0.65 -12.75
C ASP A 9 -4.78 1.55 -12.90
N VAL A 10 -6.00 1.01 -12.86
CA VAL A 10 -7.23 1.84 -12.92
C VAL A 10 -7.76 2.08 -11.49
N PRO A 11 -7.96 3.33 -11.06
CA PRO A 11 -8.58 3.64 -9.77
C PRO A 11 -9.98 3.03 -9.70
N VAL A 12 -10.26 2.30 -8.61
CA VAL A 12 -11.60 1.76 -8.33
C VAL A 12 -12.58 2.92 -8.15
N GLN A 13 -13.79 2.79 -8.68
CA GLN A 13 -14.84 3.79 -8.52
C GLN A 13 -15.29 3.88 -7.05
N GLU A 14 -15.62 5.07 -6.55
CA GLU A 14 -16.27 5.20 -5.24
C GLU A 14 -17.55 4.36 -5.25
N GLU A 15 -17.76 3.54 -4.21
CA GLU A 15 -18.89 2.59 -4.02
C GLU A 15 -18.73 1.18 -4.61
N GLU A 16 -17.54 0.82 -5.12
CA GLU A 16 -17.22 -0.56 -5.49
C GLU A 16 -16.51 -1.30 -4.34
N TYR A 17 -17.07 -2.45 -3.94
CA TYR A 17 -16.55 -3.26 -2.84
C TYR A 17 -15.60 -4.37 -3.30
N ASP A 18 -15.42 -4.56 -4.61
CA ASP A 18 -14.48 -5.53 -5.18
C ASP A 18 -13.12 -4.85 -5.47
N LEU A 19 -12.38 -4.59 -4.39
CA LEU A 19 -11.08 -3.92 -4.46
C LEU A 19 -9.99 -4.86 -5.01
N PRO A 20 -9.02 -4.36 -5.79
CA PRO A 20 -7.93 -5.17 -6.33
C PRO A 20 -7.13 -5.83 -5.20
N VAL A 21 -7.09 -7.17 -5.22
CA VAL A 21 -6.37 -7.97 -4.24
C VAL A 21 -4.96 -8.27 -4.73
N ARG A 22 -3.95 -7.83 -3.97
CA ARG A 22 -2.56 -8.28 -4.14
C ARG A 22 -2.23 -9.37 -3.13
N LYS A 23 -1.84 -10.55 -3.63
CA LYS A 23 -1.38 -11.67 -2.79
C LYS A 23 0.12 -11.57 -2.57
N PHE A 24 0.54 -11.56 -1.31
CA PHE A 24 1.94 -11.63 -0.91
C PHE A 24 2.15 -12.85 -0.01
N LYS A 25 3.10 -13.72 -0.36
CA LYS A 25 3.47 -14.87 0.46
C LYS A 25 4.61 -14.47 1.39
N VAL A 26 4.36 -14.52 2.70
CA VAL A 26 5.38 -14.30 3.72
C VAL A 26 6.23 -15.58 3.83
N THR A 27 7.54 -15.47 3.61
CA THR A 27 8.48 -16.61 3.63
C THR A 27 9.52 -16.53 4.75
N ASP A 28 9.56 -15.42 5.48
CA ASP A 28 10.46 -15.19 6.60
C ASP A 28 9.84 -14.25 7.65
N ASP A 29 10.50 -14.13 8.80
CA ASP A 29 10.08 -13.27 9.91
C ASP A 29 10.61 -11.82 9.80
N LYS A 30 11.19 -11.44 8.66
CA LYS A 30 11.74 -10.10 8.50
C LYS A 30 10.62 -9.07 8.31
N PRO A 31 10.86 -7.79 8.62
CA PRO A 31 9.91 -6.73 8.30
C PRO A 31 9.73 -6.58 6.79
N HIS A 32 8.48 -6.63 6.32
CA HIS A 32 8.09 -6.33 4.94
C HIS A 32 7.25 -5.05 4.93
N TRP A 33 7.54 -4.14 4.01
CA TRP A 33 6.93 -2.80 3.94
C TRP A 33 6.30 -2.59 2.57
N PHE A 34 5.07 -2.08 2.55
CA PHE A 34 4.32 -1.83 1.33
C PHE A 34 3.69 -0.43 1.39
N TYR A 35 3.49 0.18 0.23
CA TYR A 35 2.76 1.44 0.09
C TYR A 35 1.77 1.33 -1.06
N CYS A 36 0.71 2.14 -1.02
CA CYS A 36 -0.20 2.26 -2.16
C CYS A 36 0.36 3.26 -3.17
N GLY A 37 0.57 2.83 -4.41
CA GLY A 37 1.12 3.65 -5.50
C GLY A 37 0.09 4.52 -6.23
N GLN A 38 -1.15 4.58 -5.75
CA GLN A 38 -2.17 5.49 -6.29
C GLN A 38 -1.86 6.93 -5.88
N VAL A 39 -2.09 7.86 -6.81
CA VAL A 39 -1.77 9.28 -6.62
C VAL A 39 -2.43 9.83 -5.36
N GLY A 40 -1.61 10.37 -4.46
CA GLY A 40 -2.06 10.96 -3.19
C GLY A 40 -2.32 9.96 -2.07
N HIS A 41 -2.34 8.64 -2.31
CA HIS A 41 -2.65 7.65 -1.28
C HIS A 41 -1.47 7.42 -0.31
N CYS A 42 -0.25 7.24 -0.83
CA CYS A 42 0.94 7.13 0.02
C CYS A 42 1.18 8.41 0.85
N PRO A 43 1.10 9.63 0.27
CA PRO A 43 1.15 10.88 1.04
C PRO A 43 0.00 11.05 2.04
N ALA A 44 -1.16 10.43 1.80
CA ALA A 44 -2.25 10.36 2.77
C ALA A 44 -1.99 9.38 3.92
N GLY A 45 -0.90 8.61 3.88
CA GLY A 45 -0.50 7.63 4.89
C GLY A 45 -0.91 6.19 4.58
N MET A 46 -1.30 5.88 3.34
CA MET A 46 -1.70 4.52 2.95
C MET A 46 -0.48 3.60 2.77
N VAL A 47 -0.04 3.03 3.88
CA VAL A 47 1.06 2.07 3.96
C VAL A 47 0.67 0.81 4.74
N PHE A 48 1.37 -0.29 4.47
CA PHE A 48 1.14 -1.59 5.09
C PHE A 48 2.48 -2.19 5.55
N ALA A 49 2.42 -3.07 6.56
CA ALA A 49 3.60 -3.80 6.99
C ALA A 49 3.25 -5.19 7.52
N VAL A 50 4.17 -6.13 7.28
CA VAL A 50 4.19 -7.45 7.93
C VAL A 50 5.44 -7.52 8.81
N ASN A 51 5.29 -8.03 10.03
CA ASN A 51 6.36 -8.14 11.03
C ASN A 51 7.17 -6.85 11.31
N PRO A 52 6.54 -5.66 11.46
CA PRO A 52 7.28 -4.45 11.80
C PRO A 52 7.87 -4.54 13.22
N PRO A 53 9.10 -4.06 13.45
CA PRO A 53 9.70 -4.09 14.78
C PRO A 53 9.01 -3.07 15.70
N LYS A 54 8.98 -3.38 17.01
CA LYS A 54 8.40 -2.49 18.04
C LYS A 54 9.26 -1.26 18.35
N LYS A 55 10.54 -1.28 17.97
CA LYS A 55 11.51 -0.19 18.20
C LYS A 55 12.35 0.04 16.93
N GLY A 56 12.97 1.21 16.82
CA GLY A 56 13.78 1.58 15.64
C GLY A 56 12.89 1.97 14.44
N ASN A 57 12.92 1.17 13.38
CA ASN A 57 12.13 1.39 12.17
C ASN A 57 10.72 0.81 12.32
N THR A 58 9.91 1.45 13.17
CA THR A 58 8.54 1.02 13.47
C THR A 58 7.55 1.37 12.37
N PHE A 59 6.39 0.71 12.37
CA PHE A 59 5.28 1.06 11.46
C PHE A 59 4.88 2.53 11.55
N LYS A 60 4.76 3.06 12.77
CA LYS A 60 4.44 4.49 12.97
C LYS A 60 5.48 5.43 12.34
N LYS A 61 6.76 5.04 12.34
CA LYS A 61 7.82 5.80 11.67
C LYS A 61 7.65 5.72 10.15
N PHE A 62 7.31 4.55 9.61
CA PHE A 62 7.06 4.37 8.18
C PHE A 62 5.86 5.19 7.69
N GLU A 63 4.72 5.14 8.40
CA GLU A 63 3.53 5.96 8.09
C GLU A 63 3.84 7.46 8.14
N LYS A 64 4.61 7.91 9.15
CA LYS A 64 5.04 9.31 9.25
C LYS A 64 5.90 9.72 8.06
N MET A 65 6.80 8.86 7.59
CA MET A 65 7.64 9.13 6.41
C MET A 65 6.80 9.18 5.13
N ALA A 66 5.79 8.30 4.99
CA ALA A 66 4.89 8.30 3.85
C ALA A 66 4.15 9.65 3.72
N ARG A 67 3.63 10.19 4.83
CA ARG A 67 3.00 11.51 4.87
C ARG A 67 3.94 12.68 4.52
N GLN A 68 5.25 12.45 4.48
CA GLN A 68 6.26 13.46 4.16
C GLN A 68 6.73 13.43 2.70
N THR A 69 6.32 12.44 1.90
CA THR A 69 6.80 12.32 0.50
C THR A 69 6.23 13.40 -0.43
N GLY A 70 5.13 14.05 -0.05
CA GLY A 70 4.39 15.03 -0.88
C GLY A 70 3.65 14.37 -2.05
N GLU A 71 2.88 15.13 -2.83
CA GLU A 71 2.02 14.66 -3.95
C GLU A 71 2.75 14.02 -5.14
N LYS A 72 4.02 13.68 -4.99
CA LYS A 72 4.91 13.21 -6.06
C LYS A 72 4.63 11.77 -6.49
N TRP A 73 3.66 11.11 -5.85
CA TRP A 73 3.33 9.70 -6.02
C TRP A 73 1.83 9.48 -5.93
#